data_AF-A0AA39KYT2-F1
#
_entry.id   AF-A0AA39KYT2-F1
#
_cell.length_a   1.000
_cell.length_b   1.000
_cell.length_c   1.000
_cell.angle_alpha   90.00
_cell.angle_beta   90.00
_cell.angle_gamma   90.00
#
_symmetry.space_group_name_H-M   'P 1'
#
loop_
_entity.id
_entity.type
_entity.pdbx_description
1 polymer ?
#
loop_
_entity_poly.entity_id
_entity_poly.type
_entity_poly.pdbx_seq_one_letter_code
_entity_poly.pdbx_strand_id
1 'polypeptide(L)'
;MIQPSDDGFWATVELLVNGVRDVTCNINSFNDDIEDWLDTVVTKIKVQCERAKRKVKGDIYLSDDNNDDEEWSSCNSINLIDYSFTNPPVRSRLEMLMGSNVVRLTDRKYMLRLVAKIRQDYENHQQKRIEERKKNELMRTKTMILNRLISIHDAPIEIRQYPLFQLYLYCDAIVAEKRKKYSHKQKKSAASLYRILYPVDKVEEKSDVDEKEIYMKRIYVDGVPELIPMTSEETIIAKRELEAAKDIEDGYMLTQREFDRLHYETDAIKDLRETQRVEEMYSKAHEILGILYSHVDNGRYKKRLTAEKKASVDPVQSQQDQPQSEELHLNTSD
;
A
#
# COMPACT_ATOMS: atom_id res chain seq x y z
N MET A 1 -56.71 -23.06 24.46
CA MET A 1 -56.48 -22.56 23.09
C MET A 1 -56.33 -21.06 23.19
N ILE A 2 -55.09 -20.56 23.14
CA ILE A 2 -54.78 -19.13 23.22
C ILE A 2 -54.54 -18.69 21.77
N GLN A 3 -55.35 -17.74 21.28
CA GLN A 3 -55.20 -17.21 19.93
C GLN A 3 -53.94 -16.33 19.85
N PRO A 4 -53.18 -16.38 18.75
CA PRO A 4 -52.05 -15.48 18.54
C PRO A 4 -52.58 -14.08 18.20
N SER A 5 -52.18 -13.09 18.99
CA SER A 5 -52.46 -11.68 18.76
C SER A 5 -51.59 -11.18 17.60
N ASP A 6 -52.20 -10.58 16.58
CA ASP A 6 -51.53 -9.98 15.41
C ASP A 6 -50.65 -8.74 15.77
N ASP A 7 -50.60 -8.35 17.03
CA ASP A 7 -49.87 -7.17 17.51
C ASP A 7 -48.34 -7.37 17.54
N GLY A 8 -47.85 -8.61 17.57
CA GLY A 8 -46.41 -8.90 17.70
C GLY A 8 -45.61 -8.59 16.43
N PHE A 9 -46.23 -8.75 15.25
CA PHE A 9 -45.56 -8.48 13.98
C PHE A 9 -45.29 -6.98 13.80
N TRP A 10 -46.31 -6.15 14.04
CA TRP A 10 -46.20 -4.70 13.91
C TRP A 10 -45.32 -4.08 15.00
N ALA A 11 -45.33 -4.60 16.23
CA ALA A 11 -44.42 -4.17 17.29
C ALA A 11 -42.94 -4.43 16.94
N THR A 12 -42.65 -5.54 16.24
CA THR A 12 -41.28 -5.88 15.82
C THR A 12 -40.82 -5.02 14.65
N VAL A 13 -41.72 -4.71 13.71
CA VAL A 13 -41.45 -3.79 12.59
C VAL A 13 -41.23 -2.36 13.11
N GLU A 14 -42.00 -1.90 14.10
CA GLU A 14 -41.84 -0.58 14.70
C GLU A 14 -40.50 -0.44 15.45
N LEU A 15 -40.02 -1.50 16.11
CA LEU A 15 -38.68 -1.56 16.71
C LEU A 15 -37.56 -1.52 15.67
N LEU A 16 -37.73 -2.21 14.53
CA LEU A 16 -36.75 -2.20 13.44
C LEU A 16 -36.67 -0.84 12.74
N VAL A 17 -37.82 -0.18 12.54
CA VAL A 17 -37.91 1.14 11.88
C VAL A 17 -37.45 2.25 12.84
N ASN A 18 -37.72 2.15 14.14
CA ASN A 18 -37.21 3.10 15.12
C ASN A 18 -35.69 2.95 15.37
N GLY A 19 -35.12 1.75 15.22
CA GLY A 19 -33.67 1.54 15.28
C GLY A 19 -32.86 2.20 14.15
N VAL A 20 -33.53 2.66 13.09
CA VAL A 20 -32.92 3.39 11.95
C VAL A 20 -32.98 4.91 12.16
N ARG A 21 -33.76 5.42 13.13
CA ARG A 21 -33.89 6.86 13.40
C ARG A 21 -32.59 7.52 13.87
N ASP A 22 -31.67 6.76 14.47
CA ASP A 22 -30.36 7.27 14.91
C ASP A 22 -29.42 7.59 13.73
N VAL A 23 -29.70 7.07 12.53
CA VAL A 23 -28.96 7.43 11.31
C VAL A 23 -29.62 8.61 10.61
N THR A 24 -30.96 8.73 10.65
CA THR A 24 -31.67 9.84 10.01
C THR A 24 -31.53 11.16 10.76
N CYS A 25 -31.35 11.15 12.09
CA CYS A 25 -31.05 12.38 12.84
C CYS A 25 -29.66 12.95 12.50
N ASN A 26 -28.70 12.09 12.14
CA ASN A 26 -27.37 12.50 11.70
C ASN A 26 -27.37 13.07 10.27
N ILE A 27 -28.24 12.53 9.40
CA ILE A 27 -28.46 13.06 8.03
C ILE A 27 -29.18 14.41 8.07
N ASN A 28 -30.14 14.59 8.98
CA ASN A 28 -30.83 15.86 9.15
C ASN A 28 -29.89 16.94 9.73
N SER A 29 -29.05 16.62 10.71
CA SER A 29 -28.03 17.55 11.23
C SER A 29 -27.04 17.98 10.15
N PHE A 30 -26.64 17.07 9.27
CA PHE A 30 -25.74 17.39 8.15
C PHE A 30 -26.42 18.25 7.07
N ASN A 31 -27.71 18.01 6.80
CA ASN A 31 -28.49 18.84 5.90
C ASN A 31 -28.76 20.24 6.49
N ASP A 32 -29.04 20.33 7.78
CA ASP A 32 -29.21 21.61 8.50
C ASP A 32 -27.91 22.42 8.47
N ASP A 33 -26.74 21.78 8.67
CA ASP A 33 -25.42 22.42 8.55
C ASP A 33 -25.14 22.91 7.11
N ILE A 34 -25.62 22.17 6.09
CA ILE A 34 -25.52 22.59 4.69
C ILE A 34 -26.43 23.77 4.40
N GLU A 35 -27.66 23.76 4.91
CA GLU A 35 -28.62 24.85 4.73
C GLU A 35 -28.15 26.13 5.43
N ASP A 36 -27.66 26.04 6.67
CA ASP A 36 -27.06 27.17 7.39
C ASP A 36 -25.81 27.71 6.67
N TRP A 37 -25.01 26.83 6.07
CA TRP A 37 -23.86 27.23 5.27
C TRP A 37 -24.29 27.92 3.97
N LEU A 38 -25.31 27.41 3.27
CA LEU A 38 -25.86 28.01 2.07
C LEU A 38 -26.44 29.39 2.35
N ASP A 39 -27.18 29.55 3.45
CA ASP A 39 -27.71 30.85 3.89
C ASP A 39 -26.59 31.83 4.26
N THR A 40 -25.52 31.35 4.90
CA THR A 40 -24.33 32.16 5.18
C THR A 40 -23.63 32.61 3.89
N VAL A 41 -23.56 31.75 2.87
CA VAL A 41 -22.96 32.08 1.56
C VAL A 41 -23.86 33.06 0.79
N VAL A 42 -25.17 32.83 0.76
CA VAL A 42 -26.15 33.71 0.09
C VAL A 42 -26.17 35.10 0.72
N THR A 43 -26.18 35.19 2.05
CA THR A 43 -26.10 36.48 2.77
C THR A 43 -24.78 37.19 2.49
N LYS A 44 -23.66 36.46 2.44
CA LYS A 44 -22.33 37.04 2.12
C LYS A 44 -22.26 37.55 0.67
N ILE A 45 -22.84 36.82 -0.29
CA ILE A 45 -22.97 37.27 -1.68
C ILE A 45 -23.88 38.50 -1.77
N LYS A 46 -25.00 38.53 -1.05
CA LYS A 46 -25.91 39.67 -1.01
C LYS A 46 -25.22 40.93 -0.44
N VAL A 47 -24.44 40.78 0.63
CA VAL A 47 -23.66 41.87 1.22
C VAL A 47 -22.55 42.36 0.27
N GLN A 48 -21.89 41.44 -0.45
CA GLN A 48 -20.91 41.78 -1.49
C GLN A 48 -21.55 42.56 -2.65
N CYS A 49 -22.71 42.11 -3.16
CA CYS A 49 -23.46 42.78 -4.21
C CYS A 49 -23.96 44.17 -3.77
N GLU A 50 -24.47 44.33 -2.55
CA GLU A 50 -24.89 45.64 -2.03
C GLU A 50 -23.69 46.58 -1.82
N ARG A 51 -22.51 46.07 -1.42
CA ARG A 51 -21.27 46.88 -1.39
C ARG A 51 -20.82 47.30 -2.80
N ALA A 52 -20.97 46.44 -3.80
CA ALA A 52 -20.65 46.77 -5.19
C ALA A 52 -21.61 47.84 -5.76
N LYS A 53 -22.92 47.73 -5.48
CA LYS A 53 -23.92 48.74 -5.87
C LYS A 53 -23.68 50.10 -5.21
N ARG A 54 -23.23 50.14 -3.95
CA ARG A 54 -22.88 51.41 -3.27
C ARG A 54 -21.64 52.08 -3.87
N LYS A 55 -20.66 51.31 -4.36
CA LYS A 55 -19.50 51.88 -5.07
C LYS A 55 -19.92 52.52 -6.40
N VAL A 56 -20.76 51.83 -7.18
CA VAL A 56 -21.29 52.35 -8.45
C VAL A 56 -22.20 53.57 -8.24
N LYS A 57 -22.96 53.62 -7.14
CA LYS A 57 -23.85 54.76 -6.83
C LYS A 57 -23.11 55.96 -6.22
N GLY A 58 -21.94 55.75 -5.61
CA GLY A 58 -21.05 56.81 -5.10
C GLY A 58 -20.34 57.58 -6.21
N ASP A 59 -20.11 56.96 -7.36
CA ASP A 59 -19.45 57.58 -8.52
C ASP A 59 -20.40 58.42 -9.42
N ILE A 60 -21.70 58.49 -9.10
CA ILE A 60 -22.72 59.17 -9.94
C ILE A 60 -23.16 60.55 -9.40
N TYR A 61 -22.80 60.93 -8.16
CA TYR A 61 -23.23 62.20 -7.53
C TYR A 61 -22.08 63.14 -7.13
N LEU A 62 -21.03 63.24 -7.95
CA LEU A 62 -20.01 64.30 -7.84
C LEU A 62 -19.73 64.91 -9.21
N SER A 63 -20.76 65.52 -9.78
CA SER A 63 -20.62 66.45 -10.91
C SER A 63 -21.57 67.61 -10.69
N ASP A 64 -21.24 68.49 -9.75
CA ASP A 64 -21.62 69.89 -9.89
C ASP A 64 -20.66 70.80 -9.09
N ASP A 65 -20.21 71.81 -9.82
CA ASP A 65 -19.76 73.13 -9.37
C ASP A 65 -18.27 73.45 -9.07
N ASN A 66 -17.81 74.40 -9.90
CA ASN A 66 -16.77 75.43 -9.76
C ASN A 66 -15.30 75.18 -10.17
N ASN A 67 -14.89 76.08 -11.07
CA ASN A 67 -13.56 76.35 -11.62
C ASN A 67 -12.64 77.11 -10.65
N ASP A 68 -11.35 77.03 -10.99
CA ASP A 68 -10.25 77.98 -10.74
C ASP A 68 -9.71 78.10 -9.30
N ASP A 69 -8.57 77.45 -9.03
CA ASP A 69 -7.25 78.12 -8.95
C ASP A 69 -6.18 77.26 -8.21
N GLU A 70 -4.95 77.34 -8.74
CA GLU A 70 -3.64 77.12 -8.09
C GLU A 70 -3.16 75.69 -7.68
N GLU A 71 -2.37 75.11 -8.61
CA GLU A 71 -0.93 74.90 -8.42
C GLU A 71 -0.39 74.27 -7.11
N TRP A 72 -0.27 72.93 -7.07
CA TRP A 72 0.99 72.18 -6.85
C TRP A 72 0.76 70.66 -6.79
N SER A 73 1.75 69.89 -7.24
CA SER A 73 1.86 68.41 -7.21
C SER A 73 1.36 67.61 -8.43
N SER A 74 1.56 68.14 -9.64
CA SER A 74 1.45 67.33 -10.87
C SER A 74 2.84 66.99 -11.43
N CYS A 75 3.61 66.16 -10.72
CA CYS A 75 4.75 65.42 -11.29
C CYS A 75 5.31 64.35 -10.34
N ASN A 76 4.51 63.33 -10.03
CA ASN A 76 5.06 61.98 -9.74
C ASN A 76 4.12 60.86 -10.18
N SER A 77 3.38 61.12 -11.27
CA SER A 77 2.67 60.11 -12.06
C SER A 77 3.66 59.32 -12.91
N ILE A 78 4.74 58.81 -12.31
CA ILE A 78 5.63 57.84 -12.94
C ILE A 78 4.82 56.54 -13.01
N ASN A 79 4.07 56.38 -14.11
CA ASN A 79 3.49 55.14 -14.61
C ASN A 79 3.17 54.10 -13.52
N LEU A 80 2.17 54.41 -12.69
CA LEU A 80 1.65 53.49 -11.68
C LEU A 80 0.78 52.44 -12.39
N ILE A 81 1.43 51.45 -12.98
CA ILE A 81 0.72 50.37 -13.66
C ILE A 81 0.28 49.36 -12.59
N ASP A 82 -1.01 49.40 -12.25
CA ASP A 82 -1.65 48.45 -11.36
C ASP A 82 -2.03 47.19 -12.14
N TYR A 83 -1.52 46.04 -11.71
CA TYR A 83 -1.85 44.75 -12.34
C TYR A 83 -2.75 43.92 -11.43
N SER A 84 -3.75 43.29 -12.05
CA SER A 84 -4.54 42.22 -11.45
C SER A 84 -4.18 40.89 -12.08
N PHE A 85 -4.07 39.83 -11.28
CA PHE A 85 -3.85 38.48 -11.80
C PHE A 85 -5.06 37.97 -12.58
N THR A 86 -4.83 37.49 -13.80
CA THR A 86 -5.88 36.94 -14.69
C THR A 86 -6.45 35.62 -14.19
N ASN A 87 -5.69 34.86 -13.37
CA ASN A 87 -6.08 33.54 -12.89
C ASN A 87 -6.98 33.63 -11.64
N PRO A 88 -8.26 33.18 -11.70
CA PRO A 88 -9.22 33.31 -10.59
C PRO A 88 -8.81 32.67 -9.25
N PRO A 89 -8.28 31.43 -9.18
CA PRO A 89 -7.77 30.86 -7.92
C PRO A 89 -6.61 31.66 -7.32
N VAL A 90 -5.72 32.21 -8.15
CA VAL A 90 -4.62 33.06 -7.67
C VAL A 90 -5.18 34.36 -7.10
N ARG A 91 -6.17 34.96 -7.76
CA ARG A 91 -6.87 36.17 -7.30
C ARG A 91 -7.52 35.95 -5.94
N SER A 92 -8.34 34.90 -5.80
CA SER A 92 -9.01 34.54 -4.54
C SER A 92 -8.01 34.24 -3.42
N ARG A 93 -6.94 33.51 -3.75
CA ARG A 93 -5.88 33.18 -2.79
C ARG A 93 -5.13 34.41 -2.31
N LEU A 94 -4.82 35.35 -3.20
CA LEU A 94 -4.18 36.62 -2.84
C LEU A 94 -5.11 37.51 -2.03
N GLU A 95 -6.40 37.57 -2.37
CA GLU A 95 -7.39 38.30 -1.56
C GLU A 95 -7.50 37.69 -0.15
N MET A 96 -7.47 36.37 -0.02
CA MET A 96 -7.49 35.71 1.30
C MET A 96 -6.18 35.94 2.10
N LEU A 97 -5.01 35.85 1.46
CA LEU A 97 -3.73 36.02 2.15
C LEU A 97 -3.43 37.50 2.44
N MET A 98 -3.62 38.39 1.47
CA MET A 98 -3.18 39.78 1.53
C MET A 98 -4.32 40.80 1.67
N GLY A 99 -5.58 40.39 1.45
CA GLY A 99 -6.75 41.28 1.47
C GLY A 99 -7.01 42.01 0.15
N SER A 100 -6.07 41.92 -0.81
CA SER A 100 -6.15 42.58 -2.11
C SER A 100 -5.52 41.72 -3.20
N ASN A 101 -6.09 41.77 -4.40
CA ASN A 101 -5.59 41.08 -5.59
C ASN A 101 -4.81 41.98 -6.56
N VAL A 102 -4.81 43.30 -6.30
CA VAL A 102 -4.08 44.29 -7.10
C VAL A 102 -2.69 44.45 -6.50
N VAL A 103 -1.68 44.37 -7.37
CA VAL A 103 -0.27 44.43 -6.96
C VAL A 103 0.47 45.46 -7.81
N ARG A 104 1.25 46.30 -7.13
CA ARG A 104 2.20 47.21 -7.76
C ARG A 104 3.46 46.43 -8.13
N LEU A 105 3.85 46.43 -9.40
CA LEU A 105 4.95 45.60 -9.94
C LEU A 105 6.29 45.72 -9.18
N THR A 106 6.55 46.87 -8.55
CA THR A 106 7.83 47.17 -7.89
C THR A 106 7.75 47.28 -6.38
N ASP A 107 6.61 46.92 -5.75
CA ASP A 107 6.50 46.97 -4.29
C ASP A 107 7.22 45.76 -3.64
N ARG A 108 8.52 45.93 -3.39
CA ARG A 108 9.34 44.96 -2.65
C ARG A 108 8.75 44.60 -1.29
N LYS A 109 8.13 45.56 -0.57
CA LYS A 109 7.55 45.30 0.75
C LYS A 109 6.31 44.43 0.63
N TYR A 110 5.50 44.61 -0.41
CA TYR A 110 4.38 43.72 -0.70
C TYR A 110 4.87 42.31 -1.02
N MET A 111 5.84 42.16 -1.92
CA MET A 111 6.36 40.84 -2.32
C MET A 111 6.97 40.06 -1.14
N LEU A 112 7.75 40.72 -0.27
CA LEU A 112 8.30 40.08 0.93
C LEU A 112 7.21 39.63 1.92
N ARG A 113 6.20 40.47 2.14
CA ARG A 113 5.05 40.13 3.00
C ARG A 113 4.24 38.97 2.43
N LEU A 114 4.00 38.97 1.12
CA LEU A 114 3.31 37.88 0.44
C LEU A 114 4.05 36.56 0.61
N VAL A 115 5.37 36.54 0.38
CA VAL A 115 6.20 35.33 0.57
C VAL A 115 6.14 34.84 2.02
N ALA A 116 6.28 35.74 3.00
CA ALA A 116 6.19 35.39 4.41
C ALA A 116 4.82 34.78 4.74
N LYS A 117 3.73 35.36 4.22
CA LYS A 117 2.37 34.91 4.49
C LYS A 117 2.03 33.59 3.81
N ILE A 118 2.56 33.34 2.60
CA ILE A 118 2.46 32.04 1.93
C ILE A 118 3.14 30.95 2.75
N ARG A 119 4.36 31.23 3.27
CA ARG A 119 5.09 30.27 4.13
C ARG A 119 4.32 29.97 5.42
N GLN A 120 3.87 31.02 6.12
CA GLN A 120 3.09 30.87 7.34
C GLN A 120 1.79 30.08 7.11
N ASP A 121 1.10 30.33 5.99
CA ASP A 121 -0.12 29.60 5.71
C ASP A 121 0.14 28.12 5.41
N TYR A 122 1.24 27.79 4.74
CA TYR A 122 1.68 26.40 4.56
C TYR A 122 2.01 25.73 5.90
N GLU A 123 2.78 26.41 6.76
CA GLU A 123 3.11 25.92 8.11
C GLU A 123 1.84 25.67 8.94
N ASN A 124 0.89 26.61 8.93
CA ASN A 124 -0.39 26.47 9.60
C ASN A 124 -1.19 25.27 9.08
N HIS A 125 -1.23 25.06 7.76
CA HIS A 125 -1.91 23.89 7.18
C HIS A 125 -1.23 22.59 7.59
N GLN A 126 0.11 22.54 7.62
CA GLN A 126 0.83 21.36 8.09
C GLN A 126 0.57 21.12 9.58
N GLN A 127 0.59 22.17 10.39
CA GLN A 127 0.35 22.09 11.82
C GLN A 127 -1.05 21.56 12.13
N LYS A 128 -2.08 22.08 11.44
CA LYS A 128 -3.46 21.56 11.52
C LYS A 128 -3.52 20.08 11.18
N ARG A 129 -2.87 19.64 10.10
CA ARG A 129 -2.83 18.21 9.70
C ARG A 129 -2.11 17.35 10.73
N ILE A 130 -1.06 17.88 11.38
CA ILE A 130 -0.35 17.17 12.45
C ILE A 130 -1.23 17.05 13.69
N GLU A 131 -1.88 18.13 14.10
CA GLU A 131 -2.80 18.16 15.25
C GLU A 131 -4.00 17.25 15.05
N GLU A 132 -4.60 17.25 13.87
CA GLU A 132 -5.69 16.36 13.50
C GLU A 132 -5.26 14.89 13.60
N ARG A 133 -4.09 14.53 13.05
CA ARG A 133 -3.55 13.17 13.19
C ARG A 133 -3.29 12.79 14.65
N LYS A 134 -2.71 13.70 15.45
CA LYS A 134 -2.50 13.47 16.89
C LYS A 134 -3.82 13.23 17.61
N LYS A 135 -4.85 14.03 17.30
CA LYS A 135 -6.20 13.87 17.86
C LYS A 135 -6.83 12.54 17.45
N ASN A 136 -6.68 12.14 16.19
CA ASN A 136 -7.22 10.86 15.69
C ASN A 136 -6.54 9.66 16.35
N GLU A 137 -5.22 9.67 16.50
CA GLU A 137 -4.50 8.60 17.24
C GLU A 137 -4.87 8.58 18.73
N LEU A 138 -5.08 9.74 19.35
CA LEU A 138 -5.56 9.83 20.73
C LEU A 138 -6.96 9.22 20.88
N MET A 139 -7.87 9.51 19.95
CA MET A 139 -9.22 8.94 19.98
C MET A 139 -9.19 7.43 19.72
N ARG A 140 -8.38 6.98 18.75
CA ARG A 140 -8.17 5.56 18.47
C ARG A 140 -7.65 4.81 19.69
N THR A 141 -6.62 5.31 20.36
CA THR A 141 -6.06 4.71 21.57
C THR A 141 -7.07 4.69 22.71
N LYS A 142 -7.81 5.77 22.94
CA LYS A 142 -8.91 5.81 23.91
C LYS A 142 -9.96 4.71 23.64
N THR A 143 -10.38 4.55 22.40
CA THR A 143 -11.34 3.52 21.99
C THR A 143 -10.78 2.10 22.20
N MET A 144 -9.52 1.87 21.85
CA MET A 144 -8.85 0.58 22.08
C MET A 144 -8.78 0.20 23.56
N ILE A 145 -8.50 1.17 24.43
CA ILE A 145 -8.45 0.96 25.90
C ILE A 145 -9.86 0.65 26.42
N LEU A 146 -10.87 1.42 25.99
CA LEU A 146 -12.27 1.19 26.40
C LEU A 146 -12.76 -0.21 25.96
N ASN A 147 -12.37 -0.65 24.76
CA ASN A 147 -12.69 -1.98 24.24
C ASN A 147 -11.83 -3.10 24.86
N ARG A 148 -10.93 -2.78 25.82
CA ARG A 148 -9.97 -3.71 26.43
C ARG A 148 -9.08 -4.47 25.43
N LEU A 149 -8.85 -3.90 24.25
CA LEU A 149 -7.91 -4.45 23.26
C LEU A 149 -6.46 -4.10 23.60
N ILE A 150 -6.25 -3.01 24.34
CA ILE A 150 -4.96 -2.58 24.88
C ILE A 150 -5.07 -2.49 26.40
N SER A 151 -4.03 -2.93 27.11
CA SER A 151 -3.94 -2.79 28.57
C SER A 151 -3.76 -1.33 28.96
N ILE A 152 -4.44 -0.90 30.02
CA ILE A 152 -4.35 0.48 30.54
C ILE A 152 -2.92 0.83 30.99
N HIS A 153 -2.11 -0.18 31.31
CA HIS A 153 -0.71 -0.03 31.69
C HIS A 153 0.21 0.36 30.53
N ASP A 154 -0.16 0.05 29.29
CA ASP A 154 0.63 0.35 28.10
C ASP A 154 0.23 1.70 27.48
N ALA A 155 -0.84 2.30 28.01
CA ALA A 155 -1.30 3.60 27.56
C ALA A 155 -0.35 4.73 28.00
N PRO A 156 -0.23 5.80 27.19
CA PRO A 156 0.46 7.04 27.56
C PRO A 156 0.03 7.56 28.94
N ILE A 157 0.97 8.19 29.65
CA ILE A 157 0.79 8.60 31.05
C ILE A 157 -0.34 9.64 31.16
N GLU A 158 -0.48 10.53 30.17
CA GLU A 158 -1.52 11.55 30.11
C GLU A 158 -2.93 10.93 30.08
N ILE A 159 -3.07 9.81 29.35
CA ILE A 159 -4.33 9.08 29.27
C ILE A 159 -4.56 8.34 30.58
N ARG A 160 -3.55 7.66 31.13
CA ARG A 160 -3.64 6.87 32.36
C ARG A 160 -4.10 7.67 33.57
N GLN A 161 -3.77 8.97 33.62
CA GLN A 161 -4.19 9.87 34.69
C GLN A 161 -5.70 10.15 34.71
N TYR A 162 -6.43 9.85 33.62
CA TYR A 162 -7.86 10.08 33.57
C TYR A 162 -8.62 9.21 34.61
N PRO A 163 -9.58 9.77 35.36
CA PRO A 163 -10.23 9.08 36.49
C PRO A 163 -10.86 7.72 36.13
N LEU A 164 -11.46 7.60 34.95
CA LEU A 164 -12.06 6.33 34.50
C LEU A 164 -11.02 5.22 34.37
N PHE A 165 -9.83 5.54 33.88
CA PHE A 165 -8.76 4.54 33.70
C PHE A 165 -8.10 4.19 35.04
N GLN A 166 -8.00 5.14 35.97
CA GLN A 166 -7.61 4.84 37.35
C GLN A 166 -8.58 3.86 38.03
N LEU A 167 -9.89 4.02 37.80
CA LEU A 167 -10.89 3.09 38.30
C LEU A 167 -10.70 1.68 37.72
N TYR A 168 -10.41 1.57 36.42
CA TYR A 168 -10.12 0.26 35.83
C TYR A 168 -8.86 -0.37 36.41
N LEU A 169 -7.77 0.39 36.61
CA LEU A 169 -6.57 -0.11 37.28
C LEU A 169 -6.87 -0.62 38.68
N TYR A 170 -7.69 0.10 39.45
CA TYR A 170 -8.14 -0.31 40.77
C TYR A 170 -8.96 -1.61 40.72
N CYS A 171 -9.92 -1.71 39.80
CA CYS A 171 -10.71 -2.91 39.60
C CYS A 171 -9.84 -4.11 39.18
N ASP A 172 -8.89 -3.92 38.28
CA ASP A 172 -7.97 -4.96 37.82
C ASP A 172 -7.06 -5.43 38.97
N ALA A 173 -6.63 -4.54 39.86
CA ALA A 173 -5.90 -4.90 41.08
C ALA A 173 -6.73 -5.81 42.01
N ILE A 174 -8.00 -5.47 42.25
CA ILE A 174 -8.92 -6.31 43.04
C ILE A 174 -9.11 -7.68 42.39
N VAL A 175 -9.30 -7.72 41.07
CA VAL A 175 -9.45 -8.97 40.32
C VAL A 175 -8.18 -9.81 40.42
N ALA A 176 -7.00 -9.20 40.30
CA ALA A 176 -5.72 -9.88 40.43
C ALA A 176 -5.51 -10.46 41.84
N GLU A 177 -5.84 -9.71 42.89
CA GLU A 177 -5.80 -10.22 44.27
C GLU A 177 -6.74 -11.41 44.46
N LYS A 178 -7.97 -11.33 43.95
CA LYS A 178 -8.92 -12.45 44.01
C LYS A 178 -8.36 -13.66 43.26
N ARG A 179 -7.84 -13.48 42.03
CA ARG A 179 -7.24 -14.56 41.25
C ARG A 179 -6.04 -15.19 41.96
N LYS A 180 -5.16 -14.42 42.61
CA LYS A 180 -4.04 -14.94 43.42
C LYS A 180 -4.53 -15.81 44.60
N LYS A 181 -5.61 -15.40 45.26
CA LYS A 181 -6.23 -16.18 46.36
C LYS A 181 -6.83 -17.51 45.86
N TYR A 182 -7.28 -17.57 44.61
CA TYR A 182 -7.85 -18.77 44.00
C TYR A 182 -6.85 -19.61 43.18
N SER A 183 -5.70 -19.08 42.77
CA SER A 183 -4.72 -19.80 41.93
C SER A 183 -4.15 -21.03 42.63
N HIS A 184 -3.92 -20.93 43.95
CA HIS A 184 -3.49 -22.05 44.79
C HIS A 184 -4.52 -23.18 44.91
N LYS A 185 -5.78 -22.94 44.55
CA LYS A 185 -6.89 -23.90 44.63
C LYS A 185 -7.31 -24.45 43.27
N GLN A 186 -6.64 -24.03 42.18
CA GLN A 186 -6.90 -24.60 40.86
C GLN A 186 -6.43 -26.05 40.86
N LYS A 187 -7.39 -26.97 40.73
CA LYS A 187 -7.08 -28.39 40.49
C LYS A 187 -6.36 -28.43 39.15
N LYS A 188 -5.10 -28.89 39.12
CA LYS A 188 -4.41 -29.20 37.87
C LYS A 188 -5.33 -30.16 37.12
N SER A 189 -5.97 -29.70 36.06
CA SER A 189 -6.72 -30.60 35.19
C SER A 189 -5.74 -31.68 34.76
N ALA A 190 -6.11 -32.95 34.93
CA ALA A 190 -5.33 -34.03 34.36
C ALA A 190 -5.01 -33.66 32.90
N ALA A 191 -3.77 -33.90 32.47
CA ALA A 191 -3.35 -33.60 31.11
C ALA A 191 -4.44 -34.10 30.14
N SER A 192 -4.77 -33.31 29.12
CA SER A 192 -5.82 -33.70 28.18
C SER A 192 -5.55 -35.13 27.70
N LEU A 193 -6.60 -35.93 27.54
CA LEU A 193 -6.47 -37.33 27.15
C LEU A 193 -5.59 -37.47 25.90
N TYR A 194 -5.65 -36.48 25.01
CA TYR A 194 -4.77 -36.33 23.85
C TYR A 194 -3.27 -36.20 24.21
N ARG A 195 -2.89 -35.35 25.18
CA ARG A 195 -1.51 -35.20 25.70
C ARG A 195 -1.00 -36.48 26.37
N ILE A 196 -1.89 -37.33 26.89
CA ILE A 196 -1.55 -38.61 27.51
C ILE A 196 -1.40 -39.71 26.45
N LEU A 197 -2.32 -39.77 25.47
CA LEU A 197 -2.33 -40.77 24.40
C LEU A 197 -1.25 -40.54 23.35
N TYR A 198 -0.86 -39.29 23.14
CA TYR A 198 0.25 -38.89 22.28
C TYR A 198 1.20 -38.03 23.11
N PRO A 199 2.06 -38.65 23.93
CA PRO A 199 3.16 -37.94 24.56
C PRO A 199 3.98 -37.34 23.43
N VAL A 200 3.91 -36.02 23.26
CA VAL A 200 4.89 -35.32 22.43
C VAL A 200 6.21 -35.54 23.16
N ASP A 201 7.06 -36.39 22.60
CA ASP A 201 8.46 -36.45 22.99
C ASP A 201 8.96 -35.03 22.93
N LYS A 202 9.21 -34.45 24.11
CA LYS A 202 9.85 -33.16 24.20
C LYS A 202 11.27 -33.36 23.70
N VAL A 203 11.45 -33.34 22.38
CA VAL A 203 12.61 -32.64 21.83
C VAL A 203 12.46 -31.25 22.44
N GLU A 204 13.44 -30.86 23.25
CA GLU A 204 13.47 -29.56 23.88
C GLU A 204 13.51 -28.48 22.79
N GLU A 205 12.35 -28.16 22.22
CA GLU A 205 12.07 -26.80 21.78
C GLU A 205 12.07 -25.98 23.07
N LYS A 206 13.29 -25.59 23.48
CA LYS A 206 13.50 -24.48 24.37
C LYS A 206 12.67 -23.34 23.79
N SER A 207 11.60 -22.98 24.47
CA SER A 207 10.92 -21.73 24.23
C SER A 207 11.97 -20.62 24.34
N ASP A 208 12.31 -20.00 23.21
CA ASP A 208 13.22 -18.85 23.04
C ASP A 208 12.68 -17.59 23.76
N VAL A 209 12.32 -17.72 25.02
CA VAL A 209 11.85 -16.64 25.87
C VAL A 209 12.55 -16.80 27.21
N ASP A 210 13.73 -16.16 27.30
CA ASP A 210 14.42 -15.69 28.53
C ASP A 210 15.85 -16.16 28.80
N GLU A 211 16.53 -16.83 27.86
CA GLU A 211 18.00 -16.95 27.92
C GLU A 211 18.62 -16.26 26.70
N LYS A 212 19.21 -15.07 26.90
CA LYS A 212 20.14 -14.50 25.91
C LYS A 212 21.34 -15.44 25.84
N GLU A 213 21.30 -16.43 24.95
CA GLU A 213 22.45 -17.27 24.61
C GLU A 213 23.55 -16.33 24.07
N ILE A 214 24.59 -16.08 24.88
CA ILE A 214 25.72 -15.25 24.50
C ILE A 214 26.64 -16.10 23.60
N TYR A 215 26.52 -15.95 22.28
CA TYR A 215 27.40 -16.60 21.32
C TYR A 215 28.81 -15.99 21.43
N MET A 216 29.83 -16.83 21.69
CA MET A 216 31.22 -16.40 21.86
C MET A 216 32.03 -16.65 20.58
N LYS A 217 32.80 -15.67 20.14
CA LYS A 217 33.75 -15.74 19.01
C LYS A 217 35.16 -15.94 19.55
N ARG A 218 35.89 -16.91 19.00
CA ARG A 218 37.33 -17.09 19.28
C ARG A 218 38.12 -16.12 18.42
N ILE A 219 38.84 -15.19 19.04
CA ILE A 219 39.77 -14.28 18.37
C ILE A 219 41.16 -14.52 18.98
N TYR A 220 42.18 -14.60 18.13
CA TYR A 220 43.56 -14.74 18.58
C TYR A 220 44.17 -13.35 18.70
N VAL A 221 44.51 -12.94 19.92
CA VAL A 221 45.31 -11.75 20.19
C VAL A 221 46.63 -12.26 20.80
N ASP A 222 47.76 -11.91 20.19
CA ASP A 222 49.11 -12.34 20.59
C ASP A 222 49.30 -13.88 20.72
N GLY A 223 48.62 -14.65 19.86
CA GLY A 223 48.76 -16.11 19.79
C GLY A 223 47.98 -16.89 20.86
N VAL A 224 47.25 -16.20 21.75
CA VAL A 224 46.37 -16.83 22.74
C VAL A 224 44.92 -16.69 22.28
N PRO A 225 44.13 -17.78 22.20
CA PRO A 225 42.72 -17.69 21.84
C PRO A 225 41.92 -17.08 23.00
N GLU A 226 41.35 -15.90 22.78
CA GLU A 226 40.43 -15.23 23.69
C GLU A 226 38.99 -15.33 23.16
N LEU A 227 38.03 -15.50 24.06
CA LEU A 227 36.60 -15.61 23.74
C LEU A 227 35.94 -14.25 23.95
N ILE A 228 35.48 -13.64 22.86
CA ILE A 228 34.78 -12.35 22.89
C ILE A 228 33.30 -12.58 22.53
N PRO A 229 32.35 -11.99 23.27
CA PRO A 229 30.92 -12.04 22.91
C PRO A 229 30.69 -11.50 21.49
N MET A 230 29.98 -12.27 20.64
CA MET A 230 29.55 -11.84 19.31
C MET A 230 28.62 -10.63 19.42
N THR A 231 28.71 -9.73 18.43
CA THR A 231 27.78 -8.61 18.34
C THR A 231 26.38 -9.09 17.94
N SER A 232 25.34 -8.34 18.31
CA SER A 232 23.94 -8.72 18.05
C SER A 232 23.65 -8.96 16.57
N GLU A 233 24.28 -8.18 15.68
CA GLU A 233 24.13 -8.33 14.24
C GLU A 233 24.77 -9.64 13.73
N GLU A 234 25.96 -9.98 14.22
CA GLU A 234 26.64 -11.24 13.89
C GLU A 234 25.83 -12.46 14.37
N THR A 235 25.17 -12.38 15.53
CA THR A 235 24.34 -13.49 16.04
C THR A 235 23.09 -13.76 15.22
N ILE A 236 22.47 -12.71 14.67
CA ILE A 236 21.29 -12.83 13.81
C ILE A 236 21.67 -13.49 12.48
N ILE A 237 22.82 -13.12 11.93
CA ILE A 237 23.33 -13.69 10.67
C ILE A 237 23.64 -15.18 10.88
N ALA A 238 24.36 -15.54 11.94
CA ALA A 238 24.69 -16.93 12.24
C ALA A 238 23.45 -17.80 12.49
N LYS A 239 22.43 -17.29 13.19
CA LYS A 239 21.17 -18.01 13.41
C LYS A 239 20.43 -18.25 12.08
N ARG A 240 20.37 -17.24 11.22
CA ARG A 240 19.75 -17.35 9.89
C ARG A 240 20.47 -18.37 8.99
N GLU A 241 21.79 -18.40 9.00
CA GLU A 241 22.56 -19.38 8.22
C GLU A 241 22.34 -20.82 8.71
N LEU A 242 22.24 -21.00 10.02
CA LEU A 242 21.99 -22.31 10.62
C LEU A 242 20.56 -22.80 10.34
N GLU A 243 19.58 -21.91 10.40
CA GLU A 243 18.19 -22.20 10.01
C GLU A 243 18.10 -22.56 8.52
N ALA A 244 18.74 -21.80 7.64
CA ALA A 244 18.80 -22.11 6.21
C ALA A 244 19.46 -23.47 5.94
N ALA A 245 20.50 -23.84 6.69
CA ALA A 245 21.14 -25.15 6.56
C ALA A 245 20.21 -26.30 7.00
N LYS A 246 19.44 -26.10 8.08
CA LYS A 246 18.42 -27.06 8.52
C LYS A 246 17.28 -27.18 7.52
N ASP A 247 16.79 -26.06 7.00
CA ASP A 247 15.73 -26.07 5.99
C ASP A 247 16.17 -26.80 4.71
N ILE A 248 17.46 -26.74 4.35
CA ILE A 248 18.03 -27.54 3.26
C ILE A 248 18.06 -29.04 3.61
N GLU A 249 18.48 -29.40 4.83
CA GLU A 249 18.51 -30.78 5.32
C GLU A 249 17.12 -31.41 5.41
N ASP A 250 16.15 -30.65 5.90
CA ASP A 250 14.74 -31.03 6.04
C ASP A 250 13.98 -31.00 4.69
N GLY A 251 14.61 -30.48 3.63
CA GLY A 251 14.08 -30.44 2.27
C GLY A 251 13.05 -29.32 2.00
N TYR A 252 12.94 -28.34 2.90
CA TYR A 252 12.14 -27.13 2.72
C TYR A 252 12.80 -26.11 1.79
N MET A 253 14.13 -26.09 1.72
CA MET A 253 14.92 -25.23 0.84
C MET A 253 15.79 -26.06 -0.11
N LEU A 254 15.83 -25.63 -1.37
CA LEU A 254 16.63 -26.29 -2.41
C LEU A 254 18.08 -25.79 -2.32
N THR A 255 19.07 -26.67 -2.50
CA THR A 255 20.47 -26.25 -2.49
C THR A 255 20.76 -25.34 -3.69
N GLN A 256 21.70 -24.40 -3.59
CA GLN A 256 22.03 -23.50 -4.71
C GLN A 256 22.29 -24.25 -6.04
N ARG A 257 22.99 -25.39 -5.97
CA ARG A 257 23.26 -26.24 -7.16
C ARG A 257 22.00 -26.86 -7.76
N GLU A 258 21.07 -27.26 -6.91
CA GLU A 258 19.80 -27.84 -7.32
C GLU A 258 18.86 -26.75 -7.87
N PHE A 259 18.88 -25.56 -7.29
CA PHE A 259 18.20 -24.39 -7.80
C PHE A 259 18.74 -24.00 -9.18
N ASP A 260 20.06 -23.87 -9.36
CA ASP A 260 20.66 -23.52 -10.64
C ASP A 260 20.37 -24.60 -11.71
N ARG A 261 20.36 -25.87 -11.30
CA ARG A 261 19.94 -26.97 -12.17
C ARG A 261 18.47 -26.84 -12.59
N LEU A 262 17.57 -26.58 -11.64
CA LEU A 262 16.14 -26.46 -11.92
C LEU A 262 15.83 -25.19 -12.73
N HIS A 263 16.58 -24.11 -12.52
CA HIS A 263 16.31 -22.81 -13.11
C HIS A 263 16.88 -22.66 -14.54
N TYR A 264 17.98 -23.37 -14.86
CA TYR A 264 18.65 -23.25 -16.17
C TYR A 264 18.60 -24.51 -17.04
N GLU A 265 17.93 -25.59 -16.62
CA GLU A 265 17.62 -26.69 -17.54
C GLU A 265 16.55 -26.24 -18.55
N THR A 266 16.88 -26.29 -19.85
CA THR A 266 15.89 -26.07 -20.91
C THR A 266 15.01 -27.31 -21.07
N ASP A 267 13.74 -27.14 -21.43
CA ASP A 267 12.79 -28.24 -21.61
C ASP A 267 13.34 -29.36 -22.52
N ALA A 268 14.14 -29.01 -23.54
CA ALA A 268 14.80 -29.97 -24.42
C ALA A 268 15.81 -30.88 -23.70
N ILE A 269 16.57 -30.36 -22.73
CA ILE A 269 17.54 -31.13 -21.94
C ILE A 269 16.80 -32.04 -20.95
N LYS A 270 15.69 -31.56 -20.38
CA LYS A 270 14.81 -32.36 -19.52
C LYS A 270 14.22 -33.54 -20.30
N ASP A 271 13.68 -33.26 -21.49
CA ASP A 271 13.10 -34.24 -22.40
C ASP A 271 14.10 -35.30 -22.88
N LEU A 272 15.38 -34.91 -23.04
CA LEU A 272 16.47 -35.83 -23.39
C LEU A 272 16.78 -36.79 -22.23
N ARG A 273 16.75 -36.29 -20.99
CA ARG A 273 17.01 -37.10 -19.79
C ARG A 273 15.88 -38.11 -19.52
N GLU A 274 14.64 -37.73 -19.81
CA GLU A 274 13.46 -38.57 -19.55
C GLU A 274 13.27 -39.67 -20.62
N THR A 275 13.82 -39.51 -21.83
CA THR A 275 13.69 -40.54 -22.89
C THR A 275 14.43 -41.82 -22.55
N GLN A 276 13.70 -42.94 -22.52
CA GLN A 276 14.26 -44.28 -22.26
C GLN A 276 14.69 -45.00 -23.55
N ARG A 277 14.22 -44.54 -24.73
CA ARG A 277 14.60 -45.09 -26.03
C ARG A 277 15.83 -44.39 -26.60
N VAL A 278 16.82 -45.19 -26.98
CA VAL A 278 18.14 -44.72 -27.41
C VAL A 278 18.05 -43.90 -28.72
N GLU A 279 17.23 -44.32 -29.67
CA GLU A 279 17.07 -43.64 -30.97
C GLU A 279 16.47 -42.24 -30.81
N GLU A 280 15.44 -42.11 -29.98
CA GLU A 280 14.78 -40.83 -29.69
C GLU A 280 15.71 -39.89 -28.89
N MET A 281 16.49 -40.44 -27.96
CA MET A 281 17.52 -39.71 -27.23
C MET A 281 18.56 -39.12 -28.19
N TYR A 282 19.07 -39.91 -29.15
CA TYR A 282 20.03 -39.39 -30.12
C TYR A 282 19.42 -38.32 -31.03
N SER A 283 18.15 -38.44 -31.41
CA SER A 283 17.45 -37.43 -32.21
C SER A 283 17.34 -36.09 -31.47
N LYS A 284 16.87 -36.11 -30.21
CA LYS A 284 16.76 -34.92 -29.36
C LYS A 284 18.13 -34.32 -29.04
N ALA A 285 19.15 -35.13 -28.80
CA ALA A 285 20.52 -34.66 -28.59
C ALA A 285 21.07 -33.96 -29.84
N HIS A 286 20.77 -34.49 -31.03
CA HIS A 286 21.18 -33.89 -32.29
C HIS A 286 20.46 -32.55 -32.55
N GLU A 287 19.21 -32.42 -32.14
CA GLU A 287 18.47 -31.16 -32.20
C GLU A 287 19.07 -30.09 -31.27
N ILE A 288 19.38 -30.45 -30.02
CA ILE A 288 20.03 -29.55 -29.06
C ILE A 288 21.40 -29.10 -29.58
N LEU A 289 22.21 -30.05 -30.07
CA LEU A 289 23.51 -29.75 -30.69
C LEU A 289 23.34 -28.87 -31.94
N GLY A 290 22.32 -29.12 -32.75
CA GLY A 290 22.02 -28.33 -33.95
C GLY A 290 21.70 -26.86 -33.64
N ILE A 291 20.94 -26.61 -32.56
CA ILE A 291 20.66 -25.25 -32.08
C ILE A 291 21.97 -24.59 -31.61
N LEU A 292 22.81 -25.31 -30.87
CA LEU A 292 24.06 -24.78 -30.32
C LEU A 292 25.07 -24.43 -31.43
N TYR A 293 25.28 -25.32 -32.40
CA TYR A 293 26.13 -25.05 -33.57
C TYR A 293 25.59 -23.91 -34.43
N SER A 294 24.26 -23.76 -34.55
CA SER A 294 23.67 -22.64 -35.28
C SER A 294 23.92 -21.28 -34.63
N HIS A 295 24.11 -21.26 -33.30
CA HIS A 295 24.36 -20.06 -32.52
C HIS A 295 25.85 -19.66 -32.53
N VAL A 296 26.77 -20.63 -32.58
CA VAL A 296 28.22 -20.39 -32.68
C VAL A 296 28.64 -20.00 -34.10
N ASP A 297 27.98 -20.53 -35.14
CA ASP A 297 28.31 -20.29 -36.56
C ASP A 297 27.29 -19.37 -37.27
N ASN A 298 26.93 -18.21 -36.70
CA ASN A 298 26.20 -17.08 -37.33
C ASN A 298 25.37 -17.42 -38.61
N GLY A 299 24.46 -18.40 -38.51
CA GLY A 299 23.55 -18.78 -39.60
C GLY A 299 24.11 -19.56 -40.81
N ARG A 300 25.37 -20.02 -40.84
CA ARG A 300 25.90 -20.79 -42.00
C ARG A 300 25.41 -22.25 -42.05
N TYR A 301 25.14 -22.88 -40.90
CA TYR A 301 24.73 -24.29 -40.83
C TYR A 301 23.33 -24.56 -41.44
N LYS A 302 22.39 -23.61 -41.29
CA LYS A 302 21.05 -23.71 -41.92
C LYS A 302 21.10 -23.73 -43.44
N LYS A 303 22.12 -23.12 -44.05
CA LYS A 303 22.31 -23.08 -45.52
C LYS A 303 22.77 -24.43 -46.08
N ARG A 304 23.47 -25.25 -45.29
CA ARG A 304 23.90 -26.61 -45.69
C ARG A 304 22.77 -27.63 -45.60
N LEU A 305 22.03 -27.66 -44.49
CA LEU A 305 20.92 -28.62 -44.31
C LEU A 305 19.77 -28.40 -45.31
N THR A 306 19.54 -27.14 -45.74
CA THR A 306 18.57 -26.83 -46.80
C THR A 306 19.09 -27.11 -48.21
N ALA A 307 20.41 -27.06 -48.43
CA ALA A 307 21.04 -27.47 -49.69
C ALA A 307 21.09 -28.99 -49.82
N GLU A 308 21.36 -29.72 -48.74
CA GLU A 308 21.38 -31.18 -48.70
C GLU A 308 19.97 -31.79 -48.85
N LYS A 309 18.93 -31.18 -48.26
CA LYS A 309 17.53 -31.54 -48.54
C LYS A 309 17.07 -31.24 -49.96
N LYS A 310 17.69 -30.27 -50.64
CA LYS A 310 17.44 -29.97 -52.07
C LYS A 310 18.26 -30.85 -53.02
N ALA A 311 19.33 -31.47 -52.54
CA ALA A 311 20.19 -32.37 -53.32
C ALA A 311 19.74 -33.85 -53.27
N SER A 312 18.82 -34.22 -52.38
CA SER A 312 18.26 -35.59 -52.29
C SER A 312 16.98 -35.80 -53.11
N VAL A 313 16.50 -34.79 -53.84
CA VAL A 313 15.37 -34.86 -54.78
C VAL A 313 15.94 -34.63 -56.18
N ASP A 314 16.58 -35.66 -56.74
CA ASP A 314 16.71 -35.94 -58.18
C ASP A 314 17.71 -37.10 -58.39
N PRO A 315 17.25 -38.23 -58.97
CA PRO A 315 18.11 -38.99 -59.86
C PRO A 315 17.49 -39.20 -61.24
N VAL A 316 18.26 -38.77 -62.25
CA VAL A 316 18.68 -39.55 -63.42
C VAL A 316 17.59 -40.11 -64.36
N GLN A 317 17.58 -39.52 -65.57
CA GLN A 317 16.94 -40.02 -66.79
C GLN A 317 17.49 -41.38 -67.25
N SER A 318 16.63 -42.23 -67.81
CA SER A 318 16.98 -43.14 -68.92
C SER A 318 15.72 -43.46 -69.73
N GLN A 319 15.83 -43.23 -71.04
CA GLN A 319 14.85 -43.47 -72.09
C GLN A 319 14.64 -44.97 -72.32
N GLN A 320 13.45 -45.37 -72.82
CA GLN A 320 13.37 -46.26 -73.99
C GLN A 320 11.97 -46.29 -74.61
N ASP A 321 11.99 -46.58 -75.92
CA ASP A 321 11.02 -46.31 -76.97
C ASP A 321 9.63 -46.96 -76.84
N GLN A 322 8.69 -46.29 -77.52
CA GLN A 322 7.33 -46.68 -77.95
C GLN A 322 7.26 -48.01 -78.78
N PRO A 323 6.09 -48.49 -79.28
CA PRO A 323 4.67 -48.22 -78.97
C PRO A 323 3.76 -49.49 -78.92
N GLN A 324 2.43 -49.26 -78.85
CA GLN A 324 1.31 -50.16 -79.25
C GLN A 324 0.94 -51.27 -78.25
N SER A 325 -0.30 -51.70 -78.04
CA SER A 325 -1.67 -51.35 -78.42
C SER A 325 -2.56 -52.41 -77.75
N GLU A 326 -3.81 -52.08 -77.41
CA GLU A 326 -4.94 -53.03 -77.23
C GLU A 326 -4.80 -54.07 -76.10
N GLU A 327 -5.81 -54.61 -75.45
CA GLU A 327 -7.24 -54.41 -75.22
C GLU A 327 -7.57 -55.47 -74.14
N LEU A 328 -8.78 -55.44 -73.59
CA LEU A 328 -9.43 -56.52 -72.82
C LEU A 328 -8.98 -56.64 -71.34
N HIS A 329 -9.84 -56.74 -70.33
CA HIS A 329 -11.29 -56.86 -70.26
C HIS A 329 -11.72 -56.73 -68.77
N LEU A 330 -12.99 -56.36 -68.55
CA LEU A 330 -13.88 -56.74 -67.43
C LEU A 330 -13.85 -55.90 -66.13
N ASN A 331 -14.80 -54.95 -66.07
CA ASN A 331 -15.98 -54.90 -65.17
C ASN A 331 -15.87 -55.64 -63.81
N THR A 332 -16.44 -55.18 -62.69
CA THR A 332 -17.89 -54.93 -62.50
C THR A 332 -18.18 -54.36 -61.09
N SER A 333 -19.32 -53.65 -61.00
CA SER A 333 -20.26 -53.50 -59.87
C SER A 333 -19.84 -52.65 -58.66
N ASP A 334 -20.64 -51.69 -58.18
CA ASP A 334 -22.01 -51.20 -58.49
C ASP A 334 -22.09 -49.69 -58.22
#